data_AF-A0A521YP39-F1
#
_entry.id   AF-A0A521YP39-F1
#
_cell.length_a   1.000
_cell.length_b   1.000
_cell.length_c   1.000
_cell.angle_alpha   90.00
_cell.angle_beta   90.00
_cell.angle_gamma   90.00
#
_symmetry.space_group_name_H-M   'P 1'
#
loop_
_entity.id
_entity.type
_entity.pdbx_description
1 polymer ?
#
loop_
_entity_poly.entity_id
_entity_poly.type
_entity_poly.pdbx_seq_one_letter_code
_entity_poly.pdbx_strand_id
1 'polypeptide(L)'
;MQHADRLAALHSRFCPRADIRIAILGLPSRQAVACQRRALLKETQIATKSKAAQALAKLATGIEGFDELSRGGLPRHRTSLLIGGPGAGKTVFALQCLVNAARRQRTPGIFVAFEESPRQIVANGATFDWGLASLAEKELFFLDAHLSPTLVKAGDFDLAGMLAMLAAKKKEIGAQWIVFDGIDVLVTLLQDPVAEMQEIYRIRDWLADNALTAIVTAKLENRTSEAVHYGFLQFMADCVVRFERRQEDRVSAQSIQITKYRGSGYAAAEFPLSFGPSGIEVGAAEPAEIGHGASSERITAGFKRLDAMLGGGVFRGSSTLVTGVPGTAKTTLAGKFAEAACKRGERTLFVSYDEAAEEIARNLSSVGIQLKAHVKSGLLRMYSARTEGIGAEEHLTKLKSLIREHRPRCMVIDPLTAIAKAGSLGAARTVAHRLIYMVKDAGITLLVTALSETDDPRAESTDLQVSTIADTWIHLSYLVLSGERNRALTIIKSRGISHSNQVRELVLSKSGPTLTDVYSAGGEVLMGTLRWEKEAEESARKTRQRAEFDQKRRELQFAEARTSAQIKALQMDLQRQRAELALYADENEARKMSSSERENELRRRRSADSAGVSSRNSGNGAAK
;
A
#
# COMPACT_ATOMS: atom_id res chain seq x y z
N MET A 1 -9.27 -61.54 -15.75
CA MET A 1 -9.03 -62.44 -16.87
C MET A 1 -9.33 -61.87 -18.27
N GLN A 2 -9.79 -60.62 -18.42
CA GLN A 2 -9.34 -59.75 -19.54
C GLN A 2 -9.13 -58.29 -19.12
N HIS A 3 -9.80 -57.82 -18.04
CA HIS A 3 -9.48 -56.53 -17.40
C HIS A 3 -8.47 -56.62 -16.24
N ALA A 4 -8.38 -57.78 -15.57
CA ALA A 4 -7.39 -58.00 -14.51
C ALA A 4 -5.95 -58.14 -15.04
N ASP A 5 -5.77 -58.64 -16.26
CA ASP A 5 -4.44 -58.92 -16.84
C ASP A 5 -3.74 -57.64 -17.32
N ARG A 6 -4.49 -56.59 -17.70
CA ARG A 6 -3.92 -55.27 -18.03
C ARG A 6 -3.43 -54.51 -16.79
N LEU A 7 -4.09 -54.68 -15.65
CA LEU A 7 -3.67 -54.11 -14.37
C LEU A 7 -2.43 -54.83 -13.81
N ALA A 8 -2.35 -56.15 -13.96
CA ALA A 8 -1.16 -56.92 -13.58
C ALA A 8 0.08 -56.56 -14.43
N ALA A 9 -0.10 -56.25 -15.72
CA ALA A 9 0.99 -55.83 -16.62
C ALA A 9 1.52 -54.41 -16.36
N LEU A 10 0.73 -53.53 -15.73
CA LEU A 10 1.19 -52.19 -15.29
C LEU A 10 1.86 -52.23 -13.92
N HIS A 11 1.44 -53.14 -13.04
CA HIS A 11 2.01 -53.28 -11.69
C HIS A 11 3.45 -53.83 -11.71
N SER A 12 3.80 -54.66 -12.70
CA SER A 12 5.15 -55.24 -12.85
C SER A 12 6.20 -54.28 -13.44
N ARG A 13 5.78 -53.15 -14.03
CA ARG A 13 6.69 -52.14 -14.61
C ARG A 13 7.17 -51.07 -13.63
N PHE A 14 6.55 -50.93 -12.45
CA PHE A 14 6.79 -49.81 -11.54
C PHE A 14 7.24 -50.19 -10.12
N CYS A 15 7.48 -51.48 -9.81
CA CYS A 15 7.94 -51.92 -8.48
C CYS A 15 8.92 -53.10 -8.56
N PRO A 16 10.26 -52.88 -8.53
CA PRO A 16 11.21 -53.95 -8.32
C PRO A 16 11.46 -54.15 -6.81
N ARG A 17 10.92 -55.27 -6.30
CA ARG A 17 11.29 -56.00 -5.07
C ARG A 17 11.06 -55.36 -3.67
N ALA A 18 10.35 -56.14 -2.86
CA ALA A 18 10.24 -56.18 -1.39
C ALA A 18 9.48 -55.01 -0.73
N ASP A 19 8.48 -55.19 0.15
CA ASP A 19 8.34 -56.23 1.16
C ASP A 19 6.96 -56.91 1.21
N ILE A 20 7.04 -58.24 1.33
CA ILE A 20 5.97 -59.14 1.72
C ILE A 20 5.85 -59.05 3.24
N ARG A 21 4.80 -58.36 3.74
CA ARG A 21 4.09 -58.62 5.02
C ARG A 21 3.13 -57.46 5.25
N ILE A 22 1.87 -57.67 4.87
CA ILE A 22 0.60 -57.19 5.47
C ILE A 22 -0.45 -57.53 4.39
N ALA A 23 -0.86 -58.80 4.38
CA ALA A 23 -2.00 -59.29 3.62
C ALA A 23 -2.92 -60.04 4.58
N ILE A 24 -3.34 -59.36 5.65
CA ILE A 24 -4.45 -59.75 6.52
C ILE A 24 -5.04 -58.42 7.00
N LEU A 25 -6.36 -58.23 6.84
CA LEU A 25 -7.13 -56.97 6.96
C LEU A 25 -7.18 -56.18 5.64
N GLY A 26 -8.20 -56.45 4.83
CA GLY A 26 -8.48 -55.81 3.53
C GLY A 26 -8.81 -54.31 3.61
N LEU A 27 -7.82 -53.49 3.97
CA LEU A 27 -7.86 -52.03 3.88
C LEU A 27 -6.77 -51.57 2.89
N PRO A 28 -7.09 -50.72 1.90
CA PRO A 28 -6.10 -50.27 0.92
C PRO A 28 -5.01 -49.45 1.59
N SER A 29 -3.74 -49.76 1.32
CA SER A 29 -2.59 -49.04 1.85
C SER A 29 -2.65 -47.55 1.46
N ARG A 30 -2.12 -46.66 2.32
CA ARG A 30 -2.07 -45.20 2.05
C ARG A 30 -1.44 -44.86 0.70
N GLN A 31 -0.53 -45.69 0.20
CA GLN A 31 0.08 -45.54 -1.13
C GLN A 31 -0.87 -45.92 -2.27
N ALA A 32 -1.72 -46.95 -2.11
CA ALA A 32 -2.71 -47.34 -3.11
C ALA A 32 -3.79 -46.26 -3.28
N VAL A 33 -4.27 -45.66 -2.18
CA VAL A 33 -5.23 -44.54 -2.20
C VAL A 33 -4.61 -43.29 -2.82
N ALA A 34 -3.34 -42.99 -2.53
CA ALA A 34 -2.62 -41.86 -3.13
C ALA A 34 -2.41 -42.02 -4.65
N CYS A 35 -2.17 -43.25 -5.12
CA CYS A 35 -1.99 -43.54 -6.54
C CYS A 35 -3.32 -43.48 -7.32
N GLN A 36 -4.41 -44.01 -6.75
CA GLN A 36 -5.76 -43.86 -7.32
C GLN A 36 -6.20 -42.40 -7.37
N ARG A 37 -5.91 -41.60 -6.34
CA ARG A 37 -6.23 -40.16 -6.32
C ARG A 37 -5.43 -39.38 -7.37
N ARG A 38 -4.16 -39.74 -7.61
CA ARG A 38 -3.34 -39.18 -8.70
C ARG A 38 -3.82 -39.59 -10.08
N ALA A 39 -4.34 -40.80 -10.25
CA ALA A 39 -4.92 -41.27 -11.51
C ALA A 39 -6.24 -40.55 -11.82
N LEU A 40 -7.15 -40.42 -10.84
CA LEU A 40 -8.40 -39.66 -10.97
C LEU A 40 -8.16 -38.15 -11.19
N LEU A 41 -7.14 -37.56 -10.57
CA LEU A 41 -6.72 -36.18 -10.82
C LEU A 41 -6.12 -36.00 -12.23
N LYS A 42 -5.41 -37.01 -12.76
CA LYS A 42 -4.94 -36.99 -14.15
C LYS A 42 -6.07 -37.21 -15.14
N GLU A 43 -7.03 -38.09 -14.88
CA GLU A 43 -8.20 -38.29 -15.74
C GLU A 43 -9.13 -37.07 -15.74
N THR A 44 -9.31 -36.38 -14.60
CA THR A 44 -10.02 -35.09 -14.57
C THR A 44 -9.23 -33.96 -15.23
N GLN A 45 -7.90 -33.94 -15.16
CA GLN A 45 -7.05 -32.98 -15.91
C GLN A 45 -6.98 -33.27 -17.42
N ILE A 46 -7.09 -34.54 -17.83
CA ILE A 46 -7.10 -34.95 -19.24
C ILE A 46 -8.50 -34.72 -19.83
N ALA A 47 -9.57 -34.95 -19.07
CA ALA A 47 -10.94 -34.66 -19.47
C ALA A 47 -11.26 -33.15 -19.54
N THR A 48 -10.66 -32.33 -18.66
CA THR A 48 -10.80 -30.85 -18.72
C THR A 48 -9.96 -30.19 -19.82
N LYS A 49 -8.94 -30.87 -20.36
CA LYS A 49 -8.19 -30.39 -21.54
C LYS A 49 -8.90 -30.61 -22.88
N SER A 50 -10.01 -31.36 -22.90
CA SER A 50 -10.67 -31.80 -24.15
C SER A 50 -11.87 -30.95 -24.60
N LYS A 51 -12.18 -29.82 -23.95
CA LYS A 51 -13.23 -28.90 -24.42
C LYS A 51 -13.00 -27.45 -23.94
N ALA A 52 -11.79 -26.93 -24.14
CA ALA A 52 -11.66 -25.48 -24.31
C ALA A 52 -12.42 -25.14 -25.59
N ALA A 53 -13.68 -24.71 -25.47
CA ALA A 53 -14.40 -24.10 -26.57
C ALA A 53 -13.44 -23.10 -27.24
N GLN A 54 -13.21 -23.22 -28.55
CA GLN A 54 -12.31 -22.34 -29.30
C GLN A 54 -12.61 -20.89 -28.90
N ALA A 55 -11.77 -20.32 -28.04
CA ALA A 55 -11.98 -18.97 -27.56
C ALA A 55 -11.84 -18.05 -28.76
N LEU A 56 -12.82 -17.17 -28.95
CA LEU A 56 -12.82 -16.21 -30.05
C LEU A 56 -11.48 -15.46 -30.06
N ALA A 57 -10.76 -15.49 -31.18
CA ALA A 57 -9.50 -14.77 -31.32
C ALA A 57 -9.74 -13.26 -31.21
N LYS A 58 -8.88 -12.57 -30.46
CA LYS A 58 -8.95 -11.12 -30.25
C LYS A 58 -7.64 -10.45 -30.61
N LEU A 59 -7.71 -9.19 -30.99
CA LEU A 59 -6.55 -8.31 -31.14
C LEU A 59 -6.57 -7.27 -30.04
N ALA A 60 -5.46 -7.18 -29.31
CA ALA A 60 -5.24 -6.16 -28.29
C ALA A 60 -5.27 -4.77 -28.91
N THR A 61 -6.04 -3.87 -28.30
CA THR A 61 -6.14 -2.46 -28.70
C THR A 61 -4.93 -1.65 -28.23
N GLY A 62 -4.26 -2.11 -27.18
CA GLY A 62 -3.17 -1.39 -26.52
C GLY A 62 -3.63 -0.17 -25.71
N ILE A 63 -4.94 0.05 -25.59
CA ILE A 63 -5.56 1.09 -24.76
C ILE A 63 -5.60 0.58 -23.32
N GLU A 64 -5.03 1.36 -22.40
CA GLU A 64 -4.96 1.00 -20.98
C GLU A 64 -6.38 0.82 -20.40
N GLY A 65 -6.63 -0.32 -19.77
CA GLY A 65 -7.91 -0.67 -19.14
C GLY A 65 -8.93 -1.30 -20.08
N PHE A 66 -8.89 -1.02 -21.39
CA PHE A 66 -9.87 -1.56 -22.33
C PHE A 66 -9.62 -3.04 -22.65
N ASP A 67 -8.35 -3.44 -22.81
CA ASP A 67 -8.00 -4.82 -23.12
C ASP A 67 -8.35 -5.76 -21.94
N GLU A 68 -8.25 -5.28 -20.70
CA GLU A 68 -8.71 -5.99 -19.50
C GLU A 68 -10.25 -6.12 -19.48
N LEU A 69 -10.96 -5.01 -19.71
CA LEU A 69 -12.43 -4.95 -19.75
C LEU A 69 -13.01 -5.91 -20.80
N SER A 70 -12.39 -5.93 -21.98
CA SER A 70 -12.77 -6.78 -23.11
C SER A 70 -12.18 -8.19 -23.04
N ARG A 71 -11.32 -8.49 -22.05
CA ARG A 71 -10.59 -9.76 -21.88
C ARG A 71 -9.79 -10.15 -23.14
N GLY A 72 -8.95 -9.24 -23.62
CA GLY A 72 -8.01 -9.46 -24.72
C GLY A 72 -8.17 -8.54 -25.94
N GLY A 73 -9.05 -7.54 -25.89
CA GLY A 73 -9.24 -6.54 -26.95
C GLY A 73 -10.45 -6.79 -27.86
N LEU A 74 -10.37 -6.33 -29.11
CA LEU A 74 -11.46 -6.40 -30.08
C LEU A 74 -11.46 -7.74 -30.85
N PRO A 75 -12.63 -8.20 -31.32
CA PRO A 75 -12.73 -9.50 -31.98
C PRO A 75 -11.98 -9.49 -33.32
N ARG A 76 -11.05 -10.41 -33.49
CA ARG A 76 -10.21 -10.50 -34.69
C ARG A 76 -11.07 -10.87 -35.92
N HIS A 77 -10.79 -10.23 -37.06
CA HIS A 77 -11.48 -10.44 -38.35
C HIS A 77 -13.01 -10.21 -38.27
N ARG A 78 -13.43 -9.31 -37.38
CA ARG A 78 -14.83 -9.01 -37.11
C ARG A 78 -15.03 -7.51 -36.93
N THR A 79 -16.29 -7.10 -36.93
CA THR A 79 -16.66 -5.69 -36.87
C THR A 79 -17.02 -5.26 -35.45
N SER A 80 -16.36 -4.19 -35.01
CA SER A 80 -16.63 -3.50 -33.75
C SER A 80 -17.25 -2.14 -34.05
N LEU A 81 -18.45 -1.89 -33.52
CA LEU A 81 -19.15 -0.62 -33.67
C LEU A 81 -18.95 0.24 -32.43
N LEU A 82 -18.47 1.47 -32.62
CA LEU A 82 -18.35 2.50 -31.59
C LEU A 82 -19.49 3.49 -31.75
N ILE A 83 -20.38 3.57 -30.77
CA ILE A 83 -21.54 4.47 -30.77
C ILE A 83 -21.42 5.51 -29.66
N GLY A 84 -21.94 6.71 -29.89
CA GLY A 84 -22.00 7.76 -28.86
C GLY A 84 -22.20 9.15 -29.44
N GLY A 85 -22.46 10.12 -28.57
CA GLY A 85 -22.66 11.51 -28.94
C GLY A 85 -21.40 12.20 -29.51
N PRO A 86 -21.53 13.44 -30.02
CA PRO A 86 -20.39 14.23 -30.48
C PRO A 86 -19.39 14.50 -29.34
N GLY A 87 -18.10 14.45 -29.64
CA GLY A 87 -17.03 14.70 -28.66
C GLY A 87 -16.86 13.62 -27.57
N ALA A 88 -17.46 12.44 -27.74
CA ALA A 88 -17.35 11.34 -26.79
C ALA A 88 -16.07 10.49 -26.93
N GLY A 89 -15.18 10.82 -27.88
CA GLY A 89 -13.87 10.15 -28.04
C GLY A 89 -13.83 8.97 -29.03
N LYS A 90 -14.87 8.74 -29.83
CA LYS A 90 -14.94 7.61 -30.79
C LYS A 90 -13.76 7.58 -31.79
N THR A 91 -13.53 8.70 -32.48
CA THR A 91 -12.42 8.85 -33.44
C THR A 91 -11.06 8.66 -32.76
N VAL A 92 -10.89 9.24 -31.57
CA VAL A 92 -9.65 9.10 -30.78
C VAL A 92 -9.40 7.64 -30.41
N PHE A 93 -10.42 6.90 -29.96
CA PHE A 93 -10.30 5.48 -29.65
C PHE A 93 -9.91 4.66 -30.89
N ALA A 94 -10.62 4.87 -32.01
CA ALA A 94 -10.36 4.13 -33.24
C ALA A 94 -8.95 4.39 -33.78
N LEU A 95 -8.52 5.65 -33.77
CA LEU A 95 -7.19 6.06 -34.19
C LEU A 95 -6.10 5.53 -33.26
N GLN A 96 -6.32 5.57 -31.94
CA GLN A 96 -5.37 5.04 -30.96
C GLN A 96 -5.17 3.52 -31.12
N CYS A 97 -6.22 2.76 -31.46
CA CYS A 97 -6.11 1.33 -31.80
C CYS A 97 -5.15 1.12 -32.99
N LEU A 98 -5.33 1.88 -34.08
CA LEU A 98 -4.44 1.79 -35.25
C LEU A 98 -3.00 2.16 -34.92
N VAL A 99 -2.81 3.27 -34.20
CA VAL A 99 -1.48 3.74 -33.78
C VAL A 99 -0.78 2.70 -32.90
N ASN A 100 -1.50 2.11 -31.94
CA ASN A 100 -0.93 1.08 -31.08
C ASN A 100 -0.58 -0.19 -31.85
N ALA A 101 -1.43 -0.62 -32.78
CA ALA A 101 -1.17 -1.77 -33.64
C ALA A 101 0.06 -1.54 -34.53
N ALA A 102 0.17 -0.37 -35.16
CA ALA A 102 1.32 0.03 -35.96
C ALA A 102 2.60 0.07 -35.11
N ARG A 103 2.62 0.84 -34.01
CA ARG A 103 3.83 1.03 -33.19
C ARG A 103 4.29 -0.22 -32.45
N ARG A 104 3.37 -0.98 -31.86
CA ARG A 104 3.72 -2.10 -30.96
C ARG A 104 3.81 -3.42 -31.69
N GLN A 105 2.97 -3.63 -32.70
CA GLN A 105 2.84 -4.91 -33.39
C GLN A 105 3.37 -4.85 -34.83
N ARG A 106 3.75 -3.65 -35.32
CA ARG A 106 4.14 -3.40 -36.73
C ARG A 106 3.07 -3.89 -37.70
N THR A 107 1.81 -3.67 -37.33
CA THR A 107 0.64 -4.11 -38.09
C THR A 107 0.04 -2.91 -38.79
N PRO A 108 0.11 -2.83 -40.13
CA PRO A 108 -0.46 -1.73 -40.89
C PRO A 108 -1.98 -1.66 -40.78
N GLY A 109 -2.50 -0.45 -40.96
CA GLY A 109 -3.92 -0.15 -40.81
C GLY A 109 -4.42 0.85 -41.84
N ILE A 110 -5.71 0.75 -42.16
CA ILE A 110 -6.39 1.70 -43.05
C ILE A 110 -7.37 2.54 -42.22
N PHE A 111 -7.40 3.84 -42.44
CA PHE A 111 -8.37 4.76 -41.86
C PHE A 111 -9.18 5.42 -42.97
N VAL A 112 -10.48 5.20 -42.98
CA VAL A 112 -11.42 5.83 -43.93
C VAL A 112 -12.18 6.91 -43.19
N ALA A 113 -12.00 8.15 -43.61
CA ALA A 113 -12.58 9.31 -42.96
C ALA A 113 -13.76 9.87 -43.77
N PHE A 114 -14.97 9.82 -43.23
CA PHE A 114 -16.16 10.43 -43.85
C PHE A 114 -16.48 11.83 -43.32
N GLU A 115 -16.03 12.15 -42.11
CA GLU A 115 -16.33 13.43 -41.44
C GLU A 115 -15.23 14.48 -41.55
N GLU A 116 -13.98 14.10 -41.30
CA GLU A 116 -12.84 15.01 -41.27
C GLU A 116 -11.84 14.63 -42.36
N SER A 117 -11.17 15.63 -42.95
CA SER A 117 -10.11 15.33 -43.92
C SER A 117 -8.92 14.61 -43.24
N PRO A 118 -8.20 13.73 -43.94
CA PRO A 118 -6.98 13.10 -43.40
C PRO A 118 -5.95 14.08 -42.84
N ARG A 119 -5.83 15.27 -43.44
CA ARG A 119 -4.93 16.32 -42.96
C ARG A 119 -5.32 16.83 -41.58
N GLN A 120 -6.62 17.03 -41.33
CA GLN A 120 -7.13 17.44 -40.01
C GLN A 120 -6.95 16.33 -38.98
N ILE A 121 -7.23 15.08 -39.34
CA ILE A 121 -7.03 13.93 -38.44
C ILE A 121 -5.57 13.81 -38.01
N VAL A 122 -4.63 13.94 -38.96
CA VAL A 122 -3.19 13.90 -38.64
C VAL A 122 -2.77 15.08 -37.77
N ALA A 123 -3.28 16.29 -38.04
CA ALA A 123 -3.00 17.48 -37.24
C ALA A 123 -3.56 17.37 -35.81
N ASN A 124 -4.80 16.89 -35.66
CA ASN A 124 -5.44 16.65 -34.37
C ASN A 124 -4.69 15.56 -33.59
N GLY A 125 -4.29 14.47 -34.27
CA GLY A 125 -3.52 13.39 -33.69
C GLY A 125 -2.09 13.77 -33.27
N ALA A 126 -1.54 14.86 -33.81
CA ALA A 126 -0.24 15.38 -33.40
C ALA A 126 -0.23 15.98 -31.99
N THR A 127 -1.40 16.25 -31.41
CA THR A 127 -1.53 16.69 -30.00
C THR A 127 -1.24 15.58 -28.99
N PHE A 128 -1.23 14.32 -29.44
CA PHE A 128 -0.88 13.15 -28.64
C PHE A 128 0.56 12.70 -28.89
N ASP A 129 1.12 11.95 -27.95
CA ASP A 129 2.47 11.35 -28.01
C ASP A 129 2.55 10.15 -28.97
N TRP A 130 1.81 10.20 -30.08
CA TRP A 130 1.61 9.10 -31.02
C TRP A 130 2.63 9.08 -32.16
N GLY A 131 3.17 10.23 -32.55
CA GLY A 131 4.01 10.33 -33.75
C GLY A 131 3.26 10.01 -35.04
N LEU A 132 1.96 10.37 -35.09
CA LEU A 132 1.03 9.93 -36.13
C LEU A 132 1.49 10.28 -37.56
N ALA A 133 2.07 11.48 -37.75
CA ALA A 133 2.57 11.92 -39.05
C ALA A 133 3.58 10.93 -39.65
N SER A 134 4.53 10.43 -38.85
CA SER A 134 5.51 9.45 -39.32
C SER A 134 4.91 8.08 -39.62
N LEU A 135 3.81 7.71 -38.95
CA LEU A 135 3.12 6.44 -39.19
C LEU A 135 2.26 6.51 -40.45
N ALA A 136 1.63 7.65 -40.71
CA ALA A 136 0.82 7.91 -41.91
C ALA A 136 1.61 7.79 -43.23
N GLU A 137 2.94 7.92 -43.17
CA GLU A 137 3.80 7.76 -44.35
C GLU A 137 4.23 6.30 -44.59
N LYS A 138 4.13 5.41 -43.59
CA LYS A 138 4.76 4.08 -43.63
C LYS A 138 3.80 2.94 -43.37
N GLU A 139 3.04 3.01 -42.29
CA GLU A 139 2.26 1.89 -41.75
C GLU A 139 0.75 2.16 -41.75
N LEU A 140 0.32 3.42 -41.86
CA LEU A 140 -1.10 3.79 -41.88
C LEU A 140 -1.46 4.45 -43.21
N PHE A 141 -2.54 4.00 -43.82
CA PHE A 141 -3.10 4.62 -45.01
C PHE A 141 -4.40 5.34 -44.68
N PHE A 142 -4.49 6.64 -45.00
CA PHE A 142 -5.70 7.43 -44.82
C PHE A 142 -6.40 7.63 -46.16
N LEU A 143 -7.65 7.17 -46.23
CA LEU A 143 -8.55 7.46 -47.33
C LEU A 143 -9.43 8.64 -46.96
N ASP A 144 -9.36 9.69 -47.78
CA ASP A 144 -10.33 10.77 -47.76
C ASP A 144 -11.62 10.31 -48.44
N ALA A 145 -12.64 10.04 -47.65
CA ALA A 145 -14.00 9.75 -48.10
C ALA A 145 -14.97 10.88 -47.69
N HIS A 146 -14.43 12.04 -47.31
CA HIS A 146 -15.24 13.21 -47.00
C HIS A 146 -15.92 13.71 -48.27
N LEU A 147 -17.24 13.83 -48.22
CA LEU A 147 -18.03 14.23 -49.37
C LEU A 147 -18.19 15.75 -49.35
N SER A 148 -17.72 16.41 -50.40
CA SER A 148 -17.86 17.87 -50.52
C SER A 148 -19.34 18.25 -50.53
N PRO A 149 -19.77 19.29 -49.79
CA PRO A 149 -21.16 19.79 -49.83
C PRO A 149 -21.63 20.22 -51.23
N THR A 150 -20.69 20.46 -52.15
CA THR A 150 -20.95 20.82 -53.54
C THR A 150 -21.15 19.64 -54.48
N LEU A 151 -21.06 18.40 -53.98
CA LEU A 151 -21.18 17.19 -54.79
C LEU A 151 -22.65 17.02 -55.26
N VAL A 152 -22.90 17.29 -56.53
CA VAL A 152 -24.19 16.96 -57.16
C VAL A 152 -24.21 15.46 -57.42
N LYS A 153 -25.05 14.72 -56.69
CA LYS A 153 -25.24 13.27 -56.86
C LYS A 153 -25.82 13.00 -58.24
N ALA A 154 -24.99 12.52 -59.17
CA ALA A 154 -25.41 12.01 -60.46
C ALA A 154 -25.45 10.47 -60.41
N GLY A 155 -26.66 9.90 -60.33
CA GLY A 155 -26.89 8.45 -60.28
C GLY A 155 -26.97 7.86 -58.86
N ASP A 156 -27.07 6.54 -58.80
CA ASP A 156 -27.06 5.79 -57.54
C ASP A 156 -25.65 5.79 -56.93
N PHE A 157 -25.58 6.06 -55.63
CA PHE A 157 -24.32 6.02 -54.89
C PHE A 157 -23.99 4.56 -54.54
N ASP A 158 -22.82 4.07 -54.96
CA ASP A 158 -22.36 2.70 -54.69
C ASP A 158 -20.96 2.70 -54.05
N LEU A 159 -20.82 1.94 -52.97
CA LEU A 159 -19.55 1.71 -52.26
C LEU A 159 -18.59 0.78 -53.00
N ALA A 160 -19.01 0.07 -54.05
CA ALA A 160 -18.22 -0.97 -54.71
C ALA A 160 -16.85 -0.46 -55.17
N GLY A 161 -16.78 0.74 -55.77
CA GLY A 161 -15.53 1.35 -56.20
C GLY A 161 -14.56 1.62 -55.04
N MET A 162 -15.06 2.14 -53.93
CA MET A 162 -14.28 2.38 -52.72
C MET A 162 -13.79 1.06 -52.10
N LEU A 163 -14.67 0.07 -51.97
CA LEU A 163 -14.33 -1.24 -51.42
C LEU A 163 -13.31 -1.99 -52.28
N ALA A 164 -13.38 -1.85 -53.62
CA ALA A 164 -12.38 -2.40 -54.52
C ALA A 164 -11.00 -1.76 -54.33
N MET A 165 -10.95 -0.43 -54.19
CA MET A 165 -9.71 0.30 -53.91
C MET A 165 -9.12 -0.09 -52.55
N LEU A 166 -9.96 -0.18 -51.51
CA LEU A 166 -9.55 -0.63 -50.18
C LEU A 166 -9.01 -2.06 -50.19
N ALA A 167 -9.59 -2.95 -51.01
CA ALA A 167 -9.13 -4.34 -51.13
C ALA A 167 -7.75 -4.41 -51.80
N ALA A 168 -7.51 -3.57 -52.82
CA ALA A 168 -6.20 -3.42 -53.43
C ALA A 168 -5.17 -2.87 -52.42
N LYS A 169 -5.53 -1.81 -51.69
CA LYS A 169 -4.65 -1.21 -50.67
C LYS A 169 -4.35 -2.15 -49.52
N LYS A 170 -5.33 -2.90 -49.04
CA LYS A 170 -5.11 -3.95 -48.02
C LYS A 170 -4.03 -4.94 -48.47
N LYS A 171 -4.06 -5.40 -49.72
CA LYS A 171 -3.05 -6.34 -50.25
C LYS A 171 -1.67 -5.69 -50.37
N GLU A 172 -1.62 -4.42 -50.78
CA GLU A 172 -0.39 -3.64 -50.92
C GLU A 172 0.34 -3.45 -49.59
N ILE A 173 -0.37 -3.01 -48.54
CA ILE A 173 0.25 -2.71 -47.24
C ILE A 173 0.16 -3.86 -46.23
N GLY A 174 -0.53 -4.94 -46.56
CA GLY A 174 -0.74 -6.07 -45.63
C GLY A 174 -1.59 -5.69 -44.40
N ALA A 175 -2.57 -4.80 -44.56
CA ALA A 175 -3.37 -4.30 -43.45
C ALA A 175 -4.19 -5.41 -42.78
N GLN A 176 -4.20 -5.40 -41.44
CA GLN A 176 -5.11 -6.24 -40.65
C GLN A 176 -6.22 -5.45 -39.96
N TRP A 177 -6.04 -4.14 -39.84
CA TRP A 177 -6.99 -3.23 -39.23
C TRP A 177 -7.57 -2.28 -40.27
N ILE A 178 -8.86 -1.98 -40.12
CA ILE A 178 -9.52 -0.90 -40.86
C ILE A 178 -10.46 -0.13 -39.94
N VAL A 179 -10.45 1.19 -40.07
CA VAL A 179 -11.38 2.09 -39.40
C VAL A 179 -12.26 2.76 -40.45
N PHE A 180 -13.57 2.76 -40.22
CA PHE A 180 -14.53 3.62 -40.91
C PHE A 180 -15.05 4.64 -39.91
N ASP A 181 -14.62 5.89 -40.03
CA ASP A 181 -14.98 6.95 -39.10
C ASP A 181 -16.09 7.85 -39.65
N GLY A 182 -17.22 7.90 -38.93
CA GLY A 182 -18.41 8.69 -39.30
C GLY A 182 -19.27 8.01 -40.36
N ILE A 183 -19.53 6.70 -40.25
CA ILE A 183 -20.33 5.98 -41.25
C ILE A 183 -21.76 6.53 -41.36
N ASP A 184 -22.26 7.19 -40.31
CA ASP A 184 -23.56 7.85 -40.30
C ASP A 184 -23.67 8.96 -41.37
N VAL A 185 -22.57 9.63 -41.71
CA VAL A 185 -22.54 10.63 -42.80
C VAL A 185 -22.82 9.95 -44.15
N LEU A 186 -22.23 8.78 -44.38
CA LEU A 186 -22.47 7.99 -45.58
C LEU A 186 -23.92 7.52 -45.66
N VAL A 187 -24.43 6.99 -44.56
CA VAL A 187 -25.81 6.47 -44.45
C VAL A 187 -26.83 7.59 -44.72
N THR A 188 -26.62 8.79 -44.18
CA THR A 188 -27.52 9.94 -44.39
C THR A 188 -27.69 10.34 -45.86
N LEU A 189 -26.75 10.00 -46.74
CA LEU A 189 -26.81 10.28 -48.18
C LEU A 189 -27.58 9.22 -48.99
N LEU A 190 -27.77 8.05 -48.39
CA LEU A 190 -28.62 6.98 -48.90
C LEU A 190 -30.04 7.30 -48.41
N GLN A 191 -30.76 8.14 -49.14
CA GLN A 191 -32.11 8.62 -48.79
C GLN A 191 -33.20 7.51 -48.75
N ASP A 192 -32.81 6.22 -48.71
CA ASP A 192 -33.67 5.04 -48.66
C ASP A 192 -33.14 4.02 -47.62
N PRO A 193 -33.91 3.67 -46.58
CA PRO A 193 -33.53 2.68 -45.57
C PRO A 193 -33.15 1.30 -46.12
N VAL A 194 -33.72 0.88 -47.26
CA VAL A 194 -33.36 -0.41 -47.87
C VAL A 194 -31.96 -0.34 -48.48
N ALA A 195 -31.64 0.75 -49.18
CA ALA A 195 -30.31 1.01 -49.71
C ALA A 195 -29.26 1.12 -48.59
N GLU A 196 -29.58 1.81 -47.49
CA GLU A 196 -28.73 1.88 -46.29
C GLU A 196 -28.37 0.47 -45.76
N MET A 197 -29.38 -0.39 -45.57
CA MET A 197 -29.16 -1.74 -45.09
C MET A 197 -28.30 -2.57 -46.07
N GLN A 198 -28.56 -2.45 -47.38
CA GLN A 198 -27.80 -3.18 -48.40
C GLN A 198 -26.32 -2.78 -48.40
N GLU A 199 -26.00 -1.48 -48.36
CA GLU A 199 -24.62 -0.99 -48.32
C GLU A 199 -23.91 -1.41 -47.03
N ILE A 200 -24.61 -1.37 -45.90
CA ILE A 200 -24.05 -1.80 -44.61
C ILE A 200 -23.76 -3.31 -44.58
N TYR A 201 -24.65 -4.14 -45.14
CA TYR A 201 -24.37 -5.57 -45.30
C TYR A 201 -23.22 -5.82 -46.28
N ARG A 202 -23.14 -5.05 -47.37
CA ARG A 202 -22.01 -5.12 -48.31
C ARG A 202 -20.68 -4.83 -47.61
N ILE A 203 -20.61 -3.80 -46.76
CA ILE A 203 -19.42 -3.51 -45.95
C ILE A 203 -19.09 -4.69 -45.02
N ARG A 204 -20.09 -5.22 -44.30
CA ARG A 204 -19.88 -6.34 -43.36
C ARG A 204 -19.32 -7.57 -44.07
N ASP A 205 -19.93 -7.97 -45.18
CA ASP A 205 -19.57 -9.17 -45.92
C ASP A 205 -18.19 -8.99 -46.56
N TRP A 206 -17.92 -7.81 -47.14
CA TRP A 206 -16.60 -7.45 -47.65
C TRP A 206 -15.50 -7.49 -46.57
N LEU A 207 -15.79 -7.02 -45.35
CA LEU A 207 -14.87 -7.08 -44.22
C LEU A 207 -14.53 -8.52 -43.82
N ALA A 208 -15.55 -9.39 -43.80
CA ALA A 208 -15.40 -10.80 -43.47
C ALA A 208 -14.58 -11.54 -44.54
N ASP A 209 -14.88 -11.33 -45.83
CA ASP A 209 -14.15 -11.91 -46.96
C ASP A 209 -12.69 -11.45 -46.99
N ASN A 210 -12.44 -10.23 -46.51
CA ASN A 210 -11.10 -9.68 -46.39
C ASN A 210 -10.43 -9.97 -45.04
N ALA A 211 -11.02 -10.73 -44.12
CA ALA A 211 -10.42 -11.04 -42.83
C ALA A 211 -9.82 -9.80 -42.11
N LEU A 212 -10.49 -8.65 -42.21
CA LEU A 212 -10.06 -7.40 -41.57
C LEU A 212 -10.71 -7.26 -40.19
N THR A 213 -9.96 -6.77 -39.21
CA THR A 213 -10.50 -6.36 -37.92
C THR A 213 -10.97 -4.91 -38.04
N ALA A 214 -12.28 -4.70 -38.02
CA ALA A 214 -12.88 -3.42 -38.34
C ALA A 214 -13.37 -2.68 -37.10
N ILE A 215 -13.11 -1.37 -37.09
CA ILE A 215 -13.77 -0.44 -36.18
C ILE A 215 -14.63 0.49 -37.03
N VAL A 216 -15.91 0.58 -36.70
CA VAL A 216 -16.86 1.48 -37.36
C VAL A 216 -17.34 2.46 -36.31
N THR A 217 -17.29 3.76 -36.57
CA THR A 217 -17.83 4.78 -35.67
C THR A 217 -19.13 5.33 -36.22
N ALA A 218 -20.11 5.53 -35.33
CA ALA A 218 -21.39 6.14 -35.67
C ALA A 218 -21.84 7.10 -34.57
N LYS A 219 -22.45 8.21 -34.95
CA LYS A 219 -23.13 9.10 -34.01
C LYS A 219 -24.49 8.54 -33.60
N LEU A 220 -24.79 8.62 -32.31
CA LEU A 220 -26.12 8.32 -31.78
C LEU A 220 -26.57 9.53 -30.97
N GLU A 221 -27.53 10.29 -31.50
CA GLU A 221 -28.16 11.39 -30.77
C GLU A 221 -29.36 10.86 -29.96
N ASN A 222 -29.41 11.20 -28.67
CA ASN A 222 -30.48 10.80 -27.75
C ASN A 222 -31.81 11.56 -27.99
N ARG A 223 -32.02 12.14 -29.18
CA ARG A 223 -33.30 12.76 -29.53
C ARG A 223 -34.23 11.70 -30.09
N THR A 224 -35.29 11.48 -29.33
CA THR A 224 -36.45 10.56 -29.35
C THR A 224 -37.02 10.05 -30.69
N SER A 225 -36.45 10.37 -31.85
CA SER A 225 -36.89 9.87 -33.17
C SER A 225 -35.74 9.30 -34.03
N GLU A 226 -34.47 9.64 -33.78
CA GLU A 226 -33.31 9.17 -34.58
C GLU A 226 -32.67 7.88 -34.06
N ALA A 227 -32.93 7.52 -32.78
CA ALA A 227 -32.44 6.28 -32.19
C ALA A 227 -32.95 5.01 -32.92
N VAL A 228 -34.03 5.14 -33.69
CA VAL A 228 -34.60 4.06 -34.52
C VAL A 228 -33.83 3.89 -35.84
N HIS A 229 -33.32 4.97 -36.43
CA HIS A 229 -32.63 4.90 -37.73
C HIS A 229 -31.28 4.17 -37.64
N TYR A 230 -30.49 4.36 -36.58
CA TYR A 230 -29.18 3.70 -36.48
C TYR A 230 -29.19 2.40 -35.67
N GLY A 231 -30.36 1.96 -35.20
CA GLY A 231 -30.51 0.70 -34.46
C GLY A 231 -30.03 -0.50 -35.25
N PHE A 232 -30.15 -0.47 -36.58
CA PHE A 232 -29.76 -1.59 -37.43
C PHE A 232 -28.24 -1.81 -37.53
N LEU A 233 -27.42 -0.76 -37.37
CA LEU A 233 -25.95 -0.86 -37.33
C LEU A 233 -25.48 -1.78 -36.18
N GLN A 234 -26.27 -1.90 -35.11
CA GLN A 234 -25.93 -2.81 -34.03
C GLN A 234 -26.06 -4.29 -34.44
N PHE A 235 -26.87 -4.62 -35.45
CA PHE A 235 -27.03 -6.00 -35.92
C PHE A 235 -25.83 -6.48 -36.75
N MET A 236 -25.21 -5.59 -37.54
CA MET A 236 -24.00 -5.92 -38.32
C MET A 236 -22.77 -6.18 -37.44
N ALA A 237 -22.72 -5.60 -36.24
CA ALA A 237 -21.54 -5.64 -35.39
C ALA A 237 -21.49 -6.92 -34.52
N ASP A 238 -20.28 -7.46 -34.35
CA ASP A 238 -19.99 -8.52 -33.39
C ASP A 238 -19.73 -7.95 -31.99
N CYS A 239 -19.06 -6.79 -31.93
CA CYS A 239 -18.80 -6.06 -30.70
C CYS A 239 -19.42 -4.66 -30.80
N VAL A 240 -20.14 -4.22 -29.77
CA VAL A 240 -20.67 -2.85 -29.69
C VAL A 240 -20.13 -2.20 -28.42
N VAL A 241 -19.50 -1.04 -28.61
CA VAL A 241 -18.91 -0.22 -27.54
C VAL A 241 -19.62 1.12 -27.55
N ARG A 242 -20.22 1.47 -26.42
CA ARG A 242 -20.94 2.72 -26.22
C ARG A 242 -20.06 3.71 -25.46
N PHE A 243 -20.01 4.92 -25.97
CA PHE A 243 -19.42 6.09 -25.34
C PHE A 243 -20.53 7.02 -24.91
N GLU A 244 -20.51 7.41 -23.64
CA GLU A 244 -21.49 8.33 -23.08
C GLU A 244 -20.79 9.51 -22.43
N ARG A 245 -21.38 10.69 -22.59
CA ARG A 245 -20.92 11.92 -21.95
C ARG A 245 -22.06 12.45 -21.10
N ARG A 246 -21.86 12.47 -19.79
CA ARG A 246 -22.81 13.01 -18.81
C ARG A 246 -22.24 14.26 -18.19
N GLN A 247 -23.12 15.19 -17.82
CA GLN A 247 -22.76 16.33 -17.01
C GLN A 247 -23.17 16.00 -15.57
N GLU A 248 -22.19 15.84 -14.69
CA GLU A 248 -22.37 15.47 -13.29
C GLU A 248 -21.72 16.56 -12.44
N ASP A 249 -22.50 17.23 -11.58
CA ASP A 249 -22.02 18.32 -10.71
C ASP A 249 -21.20 19.41 -11.43
N ARG A 250 -21.67 19.81 -12.61
CA ARG A 250 -21.02 20.79 -13.53
C ARG A 250 -19.70 20.32 -14.16
N VAL A 251 -19.28 19.09 -13.90
CA VAL A 251 -18.12 18.46 -14.55
C VAL A 251 -18.62 17.52 -15.65
N SER A 252 -17.91 17.49 -16.78
CA SER A 252 -18.22 16.53 -17.84
C SER A 252 -17.54 15.19 -17.52
N ALA A 253 -18.33 14.17 -17.23
CA ALA A 253 -17.85 12.80 -17.09
C ALA A 253 -18.07 12.03 -18.41
N GLN A 254 -17.04 11.34 -18.88
CA GLN A 254 -17.17 10.43 -20.02
C GLN A 254 -17.06 8.99 -19.54
N SER A 255 -17.87 8.11 -20.11
CA SER A 255 -17.84 6.68 -19.81
C SER A 255 -17.85 5.84 -21.09
N ILE A 256 -17.34 4.63 -20.95
CA ILE A 256 -17.30 3.61 -21.98
C ILE A 256 -17.93 2.32 -21.45
N GLN A 257 -18.68 1.63 -22.29
CA GLN A 257 -19.34 0.39 -21.95
C GLN A 257 -19.34 -0.55 -23.15
N ILE A 258 -18.98 -1.82 -22.96
CA ILE A 258 -19.26 -2.85 -23.96
C ILE A 258 -20.71 -3.29 -23.74
N THR A 259 -21.57 -3.09 -24.72
CA THR A 259 -22.99 -3.47 -24.64
C THR A 259 -23.26 -4.84 -25.26
N LYS A 260 -22.38 -5.26 -26.18
CA LYS A 260 -22.48 -6.53 -26.90
C LYS A 260 -21.11 -7.03 -27.28
N TYR A 261 -20.87 -8.32 -27.09
CA TYR A 261 -19.67 -9.02 -27.59
C TYR A 261 -20.04 -10.46 -27.96
N ARG A 262 -20.26 -10.73 -29.25
CA ARG A 262 -20.66 -12.07 -29.72
C ARG A 262 -19.52 -13.08 -29.54
N GLY A 263 -19.80 -14.17 -28.82
CA GLY A 263 -18.85 -15.28 -28.65
C GLY A 263 -17.76 -15.06 -27.60
N SER A 264 -17.86 -14.01 -26.77
CA SER A 264 -16.93 -13.77 -25.66
C SER A 264 -17.64 -13.17 -24.45
N GLY A 265 -17.17 -13.49 -23.25
CA GLY A 265 -17.49 -12.69 -22.06
C GLY A 265 -16.80 -11.32 -22.10
N TYR A 266 -17.42 -10.33 -21.45
CA TYR A 266 -16.93 -8.96 -21.29
C TYR A 266 -17.47 -8.38 -19.97
N ALA A 267 -16.88 -7.30 -19.49
CA ALA A 267 -17.45 -6.56 -18.37
C ALA A 267 -18.56 -5.61 -18.86
N ALA A 268 -19.79 -5.83 -18.40
CA ALA A 268 -20.97 -5.08 -18.86
C ALA A 268 -21.22 -3.76 -18.09
N ALA A 269 -20.41 -3.46 -17.08
CA ALA A 269 -20.50 -2.20 -16.34
C ALA A 269 -20.07 -1.00 -17.20
N GLU A 270 -20.46 0.20 -16.79
CA GLU A 270 -19.90 1.43 -17.34
C GLU A 270 -18.59 1.75 -16.64
N PHE A 271 -17.60 2.16 -17.42
CA PHE A 271 -16.27 2.50 -16.92
C PHE A 271 -15.94 3.93 -17.30
N PRO A 272 -15.30 4.70 -16.41
CA PRO A 272 -14.90 6.05 -16.72
C PRO A 272 -13.84 6.09 -17.83
N LEU A 273 -13.92 7.13 -18.66
CA LEU A 273 -12.99 7.42 -19.74
C LEU A 273 -12.24 8.72 -19.43
N SER A 274 -10.92 8.69 -19.54
CA SER A 274 -10.07 9.88 -19.36
C SER A 274 -9.18 10.10 -20.58
N PHE A 275 -8.81 11.36 -20.80
CA PHE A 275 -7.96 11.78 -21.92
C PHE A 275 -6.66 12.34 -21.35
N GLY A 276 -5.54 11.89 -21.89
CA GLY A 276 -4.22 12.40 -21.56
C GLY A 276 -3.34 12.53 -22.81
N PRO A 277 -2.08 12.96 -22.63
CA PRO A 277 -1.12 13.08 -23.74
C PRO A 277 -0.89 11.77 -24.50
N SER A 278 -1.04 10.62 -23.82
CA SER A 278 -0.93 9.29 -24.41
C SER A 278 -2.19 8.81 -25.17
N GLY A 279 -3.27 9.59 -25.16
CA GLY A 279 -4.57 9.23 -25.73
C GLY A 279 -5.62 8.98 -24.65
N ILE A 280 -6.56 8.08 -24.96
CA ILE A 280 -7.60 7.61 -24.05
C ILE A 280 -7.04 6.57 -23.08
N GLU A 281 -7.50 6.63 -21.84
CA GLU A 281 -7.36 5.57 -20.82
C GLU A 281 -8.74 5.23 -20.25
N VAL A 282 -9.01 3.93 -20.07
CA VAL A 282 -10.23 3.43 -19.45
C VAL A 282 -9.96 3.12 -17.99
N GLY A 283 -10.76 3.68 -17.09
CA GLY A 283 -10.66 3.40 -15.66
C GLY A 283 -11.19 2.01 -15.35
N ALA A 284 -10.32 1.01 -15.24
CA ALA A 284 -10.71 -0.37 -14.92
C ALA A 284 -11.37 -0.47 -13.52
N ALA A 285 -12.38 -1.35 -13.38
CA ALA A 285 -13.14 -1.53 -12.13
C ALA A 285 -12.43 -2.39 -11.08
N GLU A 286 -11.45 -3.21 -11.46
CA GLU A 286 -10.82 -4.15 -10.53
C GLU A 286 -9.30 -3.97 -10.56
N PRO A 287 -8.66 -3.74 -9.40
CA PRO A 287 -7.24 -4.02 -9.26
C PRO A 287 -6.99 -5.48 -9.69
N ALA A 288 -5.90 -5.71 -10.43
CA ALA A 288 -5.37 -7.04 -10.66
C ALA A 288 -5.36 -7.84 -9.33
N GLU A 289 -5.58 -9.16 -9.42
CA GLU A 289 -5.63 -10.11 -8.28
C GLU A 289 -4.77 -9.63 -7.11
N ILE A 290 -5.36 -9.55 -5.91
CA ILE A 290 -4.73 -9.05 -4.67
C ILE A 290 -3.51 -9.92 -4.35
N GLY A 291 -2.38 -9.58 -4.96
CA GLY A 291 -1.14 -10.36 -4.99
C GLY A 291 0.08 -9.50 -4.80
N HIS A 292 -0.07 -8.33 -4.17
CA HIS A 292 1.05 -7.45 -3.87
C HIS A 292 1.94 -8.04 -2.77
N GLY A 293 3.26 -8.06 -3.02
CA GLY A 293 4.27 -8.48 -2.06
C GLY A 293 4.29 -7.54 -0.85
N ALA A 294 3.89 -8.05 0.33
CA ALA A 294 3.92 -7.28 1.56
C ALA A 294 5.37 -7.20 2.10
N SER A 295 5.95 -6.00 2.11
CA SER A 295 7.27 -5.79 2.72
C SER A 295 7.16 -5.77 4.25
N SER A 296 8.10 -6.44 4.92
CA SER A 296 8.24 -6.37 6.37
C SER A 296 9.11 -5.19 6.85
N GLU A 297 9.71 -4.46 5.92
CA GLU A 297 10.61 -3.32 6.22
C GLU A 297 9.83 -2.19 6.92
N ARG A 298 10.39 -1.70 8.03
CA ARG A 298 9.86 -0.54 8.76
C ARG A 298 10.59 0.73 8.34
N ILE A 299 9.82 1.79 8.12
CA ILE A 299 10.32 3.12 7.84
C ILE A 299 9.80 4.11 8.88
N THR A 300 10.66 5.03 9.29
CA THR A 300 10.29 6.12 10.20
C THR A 300 9.28 7.06 9.54
N ALA A 301 8.24 7.44 10.28
CA ALA A 301 7.30 8.49 9.93
C ALA A 301 7.87 9.90 10.17
N GLY A 302 9.11 10.01 10.66
CA GLY A 302 9.78 11.28 10.98
C GLY A 302 9.60 11.74 12.42
N PHE A 303 8.88 10.97 13.23
CA PHE A 303 8.51 11.28 14.61
C PHE A 303 8.94 10.13 15.51
N LYS A 304 10.04 10.30 16.26
CA LYS A 304 10.58 9.24 17.14
C LYS A 304 9.53 8.61 18.06
N ARG A 305 8.64 9.42 18.62
CA ARG A 305 7.56 8.94 19.50
C ARG A 305 6.39 8.31 18.73
N LEU A 306 6.04 8.81 17.55
CA LEU A 306 5.03 8.15 16.70
C LEU A 306 5.54 6.79 16.22
N ASP A 307 6.81 6.72 15.84
CA ASP A 307 7.45 5.47 15.44
C ASP A 307 7.42 4.47 16.60
N ALA A 308 7.71 4.91 17.83
CA ALA A 308 7.56 4.06 19.02
C ALA A 308 6.10 3.61 19.24
N MET A 309 5.13 4.49 19.02
CA MET A 309 3.71 4.13 19.06
C MET A 309 3.30 3.15 17.95
N LEU A 310 4.03 3.10 16.84
CA LEU A 310 3.86 2.18 15.71
C LEU A 310 4.89 1.03 15.75
N GLY A 311 5.46 0.69 16.92
CA GLY A 311 6.37 -0.45 17.04
C GLY A 311 7.61 -0.39 16.14
N GLY A 312 8.10 0.81 15.81
CA GLY A 312 9.27 1.05 14.95
C GLY A 312 8.99 1.83 13.66
N GLY A 313 7.76 2.27 13.42
CA GLY A 313 7.35 3.05 12.25
C GLY A 313 6.36 2.31 11.35
N VAL A 314 6.09 2.85 10.16
CA VAL A 314 5.14 2.26 9.21
C VAL A 314 5.82 1.23 8.30
N PHE A 315 5.04 0.34 7.70
CA PHE A 315 5.57 -0.59 6.70
C PHE A 315 5.87 0.12 5.37
N ARG A 316 6.95 -0.28 4.70
CA ARG A 316 7.21 0.15 3.32
C ARG A 316 6.10 -0.35 2.38
N GLY A 317 5.62 0.53 1.51
CA GLY A 317 4.54 0.21 0.55
C GLY A 317 3.15 0.13 1.19
N SER A 318 3.01 0.49 2.47
CA SER A 318 1.71 0.56 3.14
C SER A 318 1.05 1.94 2.95
N SER A 319 -0.26 1.99 3.19
CA SER A 319 -1.03 3.23 3.19
C SER A 319 -1.35 3.71 4.62
N THR A 320 -1.00 4.96 4.90
CA THR A 320 -1.30 5.66 6.16
C THR A 320 -2.33 6.76 5.92
N LEU A 321 -3.46 6.69 6.61
CA LEU A 321 -4.51 7.69 6.59
C LEU A 321 -4.41 8.56 7.85
N VAL A 322 -4.38 9.89 7.67
CA VAL A 322 -4.45 10.88 8.76
C VAL A 322 -5.78 11.62 8.65
N THR A 323 -6.69 11.43 9.62
CA THR A 323 -7.98 12.13 9.67
C THR A 323 -8.02 13.20 10.76
N GLY A 324 -8.92 14.17 10.63
CA GLY A 324 -9.19 15.16 11.67
C GLY A 324 -9.81 16.44 11.12
N VAL A 325 -10.40 17.24 11.99
CA VAL A 325 -10.99 18.54 11.62
C VAL A 325 -9.92 19.54 11.13
N PRO A 326 -10.28 20.61 10.40
CA PRO A 326 -9.32 21.66 10.01
C PRO A 326 -8.53 22.22 11.20
N GLY A 327 -7.23 22.48 11.00
CA GLY A 327 -6.36 23.06 12.05
C GLY A 327 -5.67 22.06 13.00
N THR A 328 -6.03 20.77 12.97
CA THR A 328 -5.42 19.72 13.82
C THR A 328 -4.00 19.33 13.44
N ALA A 329 -3.38 20.01 12.47
CA ALA A 329 -1.99 19.81 12.01
C ALA A 329 -1.73 18.55 11.15
N LYS A 330 -2.73 18.10 10.38
CA LYS A 330 -2.59 17.04 9.36
C LYS A 330 -1.46 17.31 8.37
N THR A 331 -1.44 18.50 7.78
CA THR A 331 -0.37 18.97 6.87
C THR A 331 1.01 18.96 7.52
N THR A 332 1.09 19.23 8.82
CA THR A 332 2.36 19.15 9.57
C THR A 332 2.87 17.72 9.69
N LEU A 333 1.99 16.75 9.99
CA LEU A 333 2.35 15.34 9.97
C LEU A 333 2.78 14.89 8.56
N ALA A 334 2.01 15.28 7.55
CA ALA A 334 2.27 14.98 6.14
C ALA A 334 3.62 15.53 5.66
N GLY A 335 3.92 16.78 6.01
CA GLY A 335 5.20 17.44 5.73
C GLY A 335 6.38 16.76 6.44
N LYS A 336 6.22 16.38 7.70
CA LYS A 336 7.29 15.68 8.45
C LYS A 336 7.56 14.29 7.89
N PHE A 337 6.52 13.59 7.46
CA PHE A 337 6.63 12.31 6.78
C PHE A 337 7.41 12.43 5.46
N ALA A 338 7.09 13.45 4.65
CA ALA A 338 7.82 13.75 3.42
C ALA A 338 9.30 14.12 3.68
N GLU A 339 9.57 14.96 4.69
CA GLU A 339 10.94 15.30 5.09
C GLU A 339 11.73 14.05 5.51
N ALA A 340 11.12 13.16 6.28
CA ALA A 340 11.75 11.91 6.72
C ALA A 340 12.11 10.99 5.54
N ALA A 341 11.23 10.89 4.54
CA ALA A 341 11.53 10.16 3.31
C ALA A 341 12.68 10.79 2.52
N CYS A 342 12.68 12.12 2.36
CA CYS A 342 13.75 12.82 1.66
C CYS A 342 15.10 12.69 2.40
N LYS A 343 15.12 12.70 3.74
CA LYS A 343 16.31 12.47 4.55
C LYS A 343 16.89 11.05 4.40
N ARG A 344 16.07 10.07 4.01
CA ARG A 344 16.52 8.72 3.62
C ARG A 344 17.03 8.63 2.18
N GLY A 345 17.05 9.75 1.43
CA GLY A 345 17.39 9.78 0.02
C GLY A 345 16.29 9.24 -0.90
N GLU A 346 15.04 9.17 -0.42
CA GLU A 346 13.92 8.65 -1.19
C GLU A 346 13.27 9.76 -2.02
N ARG A 347 13.06 9.49 -3.31
CA ARG A 347 12.23 10.37 -4.16
C ARG A 347 10.81 10.42 -3.61
N THR A 348 10.32 11.63 -3.37
CA THR A 348 9.07 11.88 -2.69
C THR A 348 8.18 12.80 -3.53
N LEU A 349 6.93 12.38 -3.75
CA LEU A 349 5.91 13.20 -4.40
C LEU A 349 4.94 13.74 -3.34
N PHE A 350 4.82 15.06 -3.23
CA PHE A 350 3.85 15.72 -2.37
C PHE A 350 2.77 16.38 -3.22
N VAL A 351 1.54 15.91 -3.10
CA VAL A 351 0.37 16.43 -3.81
C VAL A 351 -0.47 17.25 -2.83
N SER A 352 -0.67 18.52 -3.14
CA SER A 352 -1.57 19.40 -2.42
C SER A 352 -2.74 19.79 -3.30
N TYR A 353 -3.93 19.82 -2.71
CA TYR A 353 -5.14 20.29 -3.37
C TYR A 353 -5.70 21.61 -2.82
N ASP A 354 -5.37 21.95 -1.56
CA ASP A 354 -5.90 23.14 -0.89
C ASP A 354 -4.91 24.32 -0.93
N GLU A 355 -3.60 24.06 -0.81
CA GLU A 355 -2.56 25.11 -0.68
C GLU A 355 -1.49 25.03 -1.77
N ALA A 356 -0.91 26.18 -2.11
CA ALA A 356 0.23 26.24 -3.03
C ALA A 356 1.50 25.63 -2.40
N ALA A 357 2.32 24.95 -3.19
CA ALA A 357 3.51 24.25 -2.72
C ALA A 357 4.49 25.18 -1.96
N GLU A 358 4.65 26.41 -2.43
CA GLU A 358 5.51 27.41 -1.77
C GLU A 358 4.97 27.85 -0.41
N GLU A 359 3.64 27.97 -0.30
CA GLU A 359 2.95 28.32 0.94
C GLU A 359 3.08 27.19 1.97
N ILE A 360 2.85 25.94 1.56
CA ILE A 360 3.08 24.76 2.41
C ILE A 360 4.53 24.71 2.87
N ALA A 361 5.50 24.88 1.97
CA ALA A 361 6.91 24.86 2.32
C ALA A 361 7.28 25.99 3.30
N ARG A 362 6.69 27.19 3.16
CA ARG A 362 6.85 28.31 4.09
C ARG A 362 6.24 27.97 5.46
N ASN A 363 5.00 27.52 5.49
CA ASN A 363 4.25 27.23 6.71
C ASN A 363 4.95 26.12 7.52
N LEU A 364 5.39 25.05 6.86
CA LEU A 364 6.14 23.96 7.47
C LEU A 364 7.53 24.37 7.96
N SER A 365 8.19 25.31 7.28
CA SER A 365 9.48 25.85 7.75
C SER A 365 9.35 26.56 9.10
N SER A 366 8.20 27.20 9.38
CA SER A 366 7.96 27.89 10.67
C SER A 366 7.90 26.95 11.87
N VAL A 367 7.60 25.67 11.64
CA VAL A 367 7.54 24.60 12.65
C VAL A 367 8.72 23.63 12.52
N GLY A 368 9.84 24.07 11.93
CA GLY A 368 11.08 23.31 11.89
C GLY A 368 11.12 22.16 10.87
N ILE A 369 10.25 22.14 9.86
CA ILE A 369 10.25 21.16 8.77
C ILE A 369 10.79 21.80 7.50
N GLN A 370 11.93 21.31 7.00
CA GLN A 370 12.68 21.94 5.90
C GLN A 370 12.47 21.22 4.56
N LEU A 371 11.42 21.58 3.82
CA LEU A 371 11.15 20.97 2.51
C LEU A 371 11.92 21.63 1.35
N LYS A 372 12.24 22.93 1.45
CA LYS A 372 12.84 23.71 0.34
C LYS A 372 14.17 23.13 -0.15
N ALA A 373 15.00 22.62 0.76
CA ALA A 373 16.28 21.99 0.41
C ALA A 373 16.06 20.73 -0.45
N HIS A 374 15.06 19.92 -0.11
CA HIS A 374 14.74 18.70 -0.83
C HIS A 374 14.11 18.98 -2.20
N VAL A 375 13.32 20.05 -2.33
CA VAL A 375 12.82 20.50 -3.64
C VAL A 375 13.98 20.90 -4.56
N LYS A 376 14.93 21.71 -4.05
CA LYS A 376 16.11 22.11 -4.83
C LYS A 376 16.99 20.94 -5.25
N SER A 377 17.10 19.90 -4.42
CA SER A 377 17.86 18.69 -4.74
C SER A 377 17.19 17.78 -5.77
N GLY A 378 15.91 18.02 -6.10
CA GLY A 378 15.11 17.14 -6.97
C GLY A 378 14.58 15.87 -6.29
N LEU A 379 14.90 15.63 -5.01
CA LEU A 379 14.36 14.51 -4.24
C LEU A 379 12.87 14.68 -3.91
N LEU A 380 12.41 15.91 -3.71
CA LEU A 380 11.01 16.23 -3.42
C LEU A 380 10.39 16.94 -4.62
N ARG A 381 9.36 16.35 -5.22
CA ARG A 381 8.49 17.05 -6.18
C ARG A 381 7.19 17.43 -5.48
N MET A 382 6.88 18.72 -5.44
CA MET A 382 5.60 19.21 -4.94
C MET A 382 4.71 19.56 -6.13
N TYR A 383 3.46 19.08 -6.10
CA TYR A 383 2.44 19.36 -7.11
C TYR A 383 1.22 19.97 -6.43
N SER A 384 0.86 21.18 -6.82
CA SER A 384 -0.38 21.83 -6.38
C SER A 384 -1.41 21.70 -7.47
N ALA A 385 -2.46 20.94 -7.19
CA ALA A 385 -3.62 20.79 -8.06
C ALA A 385 -4.72 21.74 -7.60
N ARG A 386 -5.45 22.34 -8.54
CA ARG A 386 -6.76 22.94 -8.27
C ARG A 386 -7.82 21.90 -8.61
N THR A 387 -8.81 21.72 -7.75
CA THR A 387 -9.88 20.71 -7.94
C THR A 387 -11.09 21.24 -8.70
N GLU A 388 -11.14 22.54 -8.96
CA GLU A 388 -12.27 23.17 -9.66
C GLU A 388 -12.19 22.90 -11.16
N GLY A 389 -13.28 22.36 -11.73
CA GLY A 389 -13.45 22.17 -13.17
C GLY A 389 -12.76 20.94 -13.76
N ILE A 390 -12.04 20.15 -12.96
CA ILE A 390 -11.38 18.90 -13.35
C ILE A 390 -12.15 17.73 -12.74
N GLY A 391 -12.34 16.64 -13.49
CA GLY A 391 -12.98 15.43 -12.98
C GLY A 391 -12.05 14.56 -12.13
N ALA A 392 -12.61 13.76 -11.22
CA ALA A 392 -11.84 12.83 -10.38
C ALA A 392 -10.92 11.89 -11.19
N GLU A 393 -11.37 11.41 -12.35
CA GLU A 393 -10.58 10.53 -13.23
C GLU A 393 -9.41 11.25 -13.89
N GLU A 394 -9.61 12.50 -14.30
CA GLU A 394 -8.54 13.32 -14.87
C GLU A 394 -7.46 13.63 -13.82
N HIS A 395 -7.87 13.85 -12.56
CA HIS A 395 -6.93 13.93 -11.44
C HIS A 395 -6.10 12.65 -11.31
N LEU A 396 -6.71 11.47 -11.40
CA LEU A 396 -6.00 10.19 -11.32
C LEU A 396 -5.01 10.02 -12.48
N THR A 397 -5.41 10.34 -13.71
CA THR A 397 -4.54 10.29 -14.90
C THR A 397 -3.36 11.24 -14.75
N LYS A 398 -3.58 12.44 -14.20
CA LYS A 398 -2.49 13.37 -13.90
C LYS A 398 -1.53 12.83 -12.85
N LEU A 399 -2.05 12.22 -11.79
CA LEU A 399 -1.23 11.58 -10.74
C LEU A 399 -0.41 10.40 -11.28
N LYS A 400 -1.01 9.53 -12.12
CA LYS A 400 -0.28 8.46 -12.81
C LYS A 400 0.90 9.01 -13.60
N SER A 401 0.69 10.09 -14.36
CA SER A 401 1.73 10.72 -15.15
C SER A 401 2.88 11.24 -14.26
N LEU A 402 2.55 11.92 -13.15
CA LEU A 402 3.54 12.40 -12.18
C LEU A 402 4.31 11.26 -11.50
N ILE A 403 3.64 10.16 -11.16
CA ILE A 403 4.27 8.97 -10.58
C ILE A 403 5.24 8.34 -11.59
N ARG A 404 4.84 8.21 -12.86
CA ARG A 404 5.66 7.64 -13.93
C ARG A 404 6.90 8.50 -14.23
N GLU A 405 6.74 9.82 -14.23
CA GLU A 405 7.83 10.79 -14.49
C GLU A 405 8.82 10.86 -13.32
N HIS A 406 8.32 11.01 -12.09
CA HIS A 406 9.17 11.22 -10.92
C HIS A 406 9.67 9.92 -10.26
N ARG A 407 8.98 8.79 -10.50
CA ARG A 407 9.24 7.48 -9.87
C ARG A 407 9.48 7.60 -8.36
N PRO A 408 8.50 8.11 -7.59
CA PRO A 408 8.62 8.27 -6.15
C PRO A 408 8.67 6.91 -5.44
N ARG A 409 9.34 6.86 -4.29
CA ARG A 409 9.29 5.78 -3.30
C ARG A 409 8.34 6.11 -2.13
N CYS A 410 8.01 7.39 -1.99
CA CYS A 410 7.09 7.92 -1.00
C CYS A 410 6.13 8.92 -1.67
N MET A 411 4.86 8.87 -1.31
CA MET A 411 3.83 9.79 -1.81
C MET A 411 3.01 10.35 -0.65
N VAL A 412 2.72 11.65 -0.71
CA VAL A 412 1.87 12.36 0.24
C VAL A 412 0.73 13.04 -0.53
N ILE A 413 -0.51 12.92 -0.04
CA ILE A 413 -1.68 13.61 -0.61
C ILE A 413 -2.41 14.37 0.50
N ASP A 414 -2.53 15.68 0.35
CA ASP A 414 -3.06 16.58 1.37
C ASP A 414 -4.06 17.62 0.80
N PRO A 415 -5.38 17.47 1.03
CA PRO A 415 -6.10 16.27 1.43
C PRO A 415 -6.66 15.47 0.25
N LEU A 416 -6.80 14.15 0.45
CA LEU A 416 -7.45 13.26 -0.52
C LEU A 416 -8.94 13.58 -0.70
N THR A 417 -9.59 14.10 0.35
CA THR A 417 -10.99 14.54 0.32
C THR A 417 -11.24 15.67 -0.67
N ALA A 418 -10.20 16.39 -1.12
CA ALA A 418 -10.36 17.39 -2.16
C ALA A 418 -10.82 16.79 -3.50
N ILE A 419 -10.51 15.52 -3.78
CA ILE A 419 -11.03 14.82 -4.97
C ILE A 419 -12.56 14.69 -4.92
N ALA A 420 -13.18 14.68 -3.73
CA ALA A 420 -14.63 14.70 -3.60
C ALA A 420 -15.27 16.01 -4.10
N LYS A 421 -14.50 17.10 -4.18
CA LYS A 421 -14.97 18.38 -4.75
C LYS A 421 -14.97 18.38 -6.29
N ALA A 422 -14.35 17.37 -6.91
CA ALA A 422 -14.11 17.28 -8.36
C ALA A 422 -15.25 16.57 -9.13
N GLY A 423 -16.45 16.49 -8.55
CA GLY A 423 -17.63 15.84 -9.14
C GLY A 423 -18.39 14.99 -8.11
N SER A 424 -18.93 13.86 -8.57
CA SER A 424 -19.74 12.97 -7.73
C SER A 424 -18.92 12.22 -6.67
N LEU A 425 -19.48 12.12 -5.46
CA LEU A 425 -18.89 11.44 -4.31
C LEU A 425 -18.59 9.96 -4.61
N GLY A 426 -19.45 9.29 -5.39
CA GLY A 426 -19.26 7.89 -5.78
C GLY A 426 -18.05 7.69 -6.70
N ALA A 427 -17.89 8.59 -7.68
CA ALA A 427 -16.73 8.60 -8.58
C ALA A 427 -15.44 8.91 -7.81
N ALA A 428 -15.47 9.94 -6.96
CA ALA A 428 -14.32 10.32 -6.13
C ALA A 428 -13.86 9.19 -5.20
N ARG A 429 -14.80 8.46 -4.60
CA ARG A 429 -14.50 7.27 -3.79
C ARG A 429 -13.82 6.17 -4.60
N THR A 430 -14.36 5.85 -5.77
CA THR A 430 -13.81 4.82 -6.65
C THR A 430 -12.39 5.17 -7.11
N VAL A 431 -12.16 6.44 -7.46
CA VAL A 431 -10.84 6.98 -7.79
C VAL A 431 -9.87 6.88 -6.62
N ALA A 432 -10.31 7.29 -5.42
CA ALA A 432 -9.49 7.22 -4.21
C ALA A 432 -9.05 5.77 -3.91
N HIS A 433 -9.97 4.81 -4.04
CA HIS A 433 -9.66 3.40 -3.89
C HIS A 433 -8.62 2.93 -4.90
N ARG A 434 -8.84 3.20 -6.20
CA ARG A 434 -7.91 2.85 -7.28
C ARG A 434 -6.53 3.45 -7.10
N LEU A 435 -6.47 4.72 -6.68
CA LEU A 435 -5.21 5.40 -6.41
C LEU A 435 -4.42 4.71 -5.31
N ILE A 436 -5.07 4.39 -4.17
CA ILE A 436 -4.40 3.73 -3.05
C ILE A 436 -3.88 2.35 -3.48
N TYR A 437 -4.68 1.56 -4.19
CA TYR A 437 -4.25 0.24 -4.67
C TYR A 437 -3.06 0.34 -5.65
N MET A 438 -3.15 1.24 -6.63
CA MET A 438 -2.07 1.45 -7.61
C MET A 438 -0.75 1.84 -6.94
N VAL A 439 -0.80 2.76 -5.97
CA VAL A 439 0.38 3.22 -5.25
C VAL A 439 0.98 2.10 -4.39
N LYS A 440 0.13 1.29 -3.74
CA LYS A 440 0.57 0.10 -2.98
C LYS A 440 1.20 -0.96 -3.89
N ASP A 441 0.60 -1.24 -5.03
CA ASP A 441 1.11 -2.23 -6.00
C ASP A 441 2.47 -1.81 -6.59
N ALA A 442 2.67 -0.51 -6.79
CA ALA A 442 3.95 0.06 -7.16
C ALA A 442 5.00 0.05 -6.01
N GLY A 443 4.66 -0.44 -4.81
CA GLY A 443 5.54 -0.48 -3.64
C GLY A 443 5.85 0.91 -3.05
N ILE A 444 5.03 1.92 -3.36
CA ILE A 444 5.21 3.30 -2.91
C ILE A 444 4.54 3.44 -1.54
N THR A 445 5.26 4.01 -0.58
CA THR A 445 4.67 4.26 0.75
C THR A 445 3.81 5.51 0.68
N LEU A 446 2.55 5.40 1.09
CA LEU A 446 1.55 6.44 0.91
C LEU A 446 1.10 7.03 2.26
N LEU A 447 1.11 8.35 2.38
CA LEU A 447 0.38 9.07 3.42
C LEU A 447 -0.70 9.94 2.76
N VAL A 448 -1.95 9.73 3.16
CA VAL A 448 -3.08 10.56 2.73
C VAL A 448 -3.70 11.24 3.93
N THR A 449 -4.06 12.52 3.77
CA THR A 449 -4.88 13.20 4.77
C THR A 449 -6.33 13.24 4.29
N ALA A 450 -7.27 13.20 5.23
CA ALA A 450 -8.68 13.39 4.95
C ALA A 450 -9.28 14.33 5.99
N LEU A 451 -10.12 15.26 5.50
CA LEU A 451 -10.93 16.07 6.39
C LEU A 451 -12.03 15.20 7.01
N SER A 452 -12.33 15.47 8.27
CA SER A 452 -13.49 14.91 8.97
C SER A 452 -14.32 16.09 9.47
N GLU A 453 -15.64 15.99 9.34
CA GLU A 453 -16.57 17.02 9.80
C GLU A 453 -16.76 16.99 11.33
N THR A 454 -16.48 15.85 11.96
CA THR A 454 -16.66 15.65 13.40
C THR A 454 -15.33 15.41 14.11
N ASP A 455 -15.24 15.92 15.33
CA ASP A 455 -14.13 15.64 16.25
C ASP A 455 -14.30 14.29 16.97
N ASP A 456 -15.35 13.52 16.66
CA ASP A 456 -15.62 12.22 17.30
C ASP A 456 -14.84 11.09 16.60
N PRO A 457 -13.86 10.46 17.27
CA PRO A 457 -13.13 9.32 16.72
C PRO A 457 -13.99 8.06 16.53
N ARG A 458 -15.18 7.99 17.15
CA ARG A 458 -16.13 6.87 16.98
C ARG A 458 -16.96 7.00 15.71
N ALA A 459 -17.03 8.18 15.14
CA ALA A 459 -17.58 8.36 13.81
C ALA A 459 -16.58 7.75 12.82
N GLU A 460 -16.69 6.44 12.54
CA GLU A 460 -15.87 5.74 11.55
C GLU A 460 -16.14 6.16 10.09
N SER A 461 -16.71 7.35 9.90
CA SER A 461 -17.13 7.89 8.62
C SER A 461 -16.13 8.95 8.16
N THR A 462 -15.22 8.55 7.25
CA THR A 462 -14.67 9.50 6.28
C THR A 462 -15.57 9.50 5.06
N ASP A 463 -15.86 10.65 4.45
CA ASP A 463 -16.78 10.76 3.30
C ASP A 463 -16.41 9.81 2.13
N LEU A 464 -15.11 9.57 1.93
CA LEU A 464 -14.60 8.68 0.90
C LEU A 464 -14.46 7.20 1.35
N GLN A 465 -14.84 6.85 2.58
CA GLN A 465 -14.67 5.53 3.21
C GLN A 465 -13.26 4.91 3.10
N VAL A 466 -12.24 5.79 2.99
CA VAL A 466 -10.82 5.42 2.80
C VAL A 466 -10.25 4.73 4.04
N SER A 467 -10.87 4.94 5.21
CA SER A 467 -10.51 4.26 6.46
C SER A 467 -10.47 2.74 6.29
N THR A 468 -11.34 2.13 5.49
CA THR A 468 -11.41 0.66 5.33
C THR A 468 -10.20 0.06 4.60
N ILE A 469 -9.60 0.82 3.67
CA ILE A 469 -8.50 0.39 2.79
C ILE A 469 -7.13 0.75 3.37
N ALA A 470 -7.06 1.81 4.18
CA ALA A 470 -5.82 2.21 4.83
C ALA A 470 -5.27 1.11 5.76
N ASP A 471 -3.97 0.83 5.68
CA ASP A 471 -3.30 -0.13 6.57
C ASP A 471 -3.13 0.46 7.96
N THR A 472 -2.74 1.74 8.03
CA THR A 472 -2.62 2.51 9.28
C THR A 472 -3.56 3.70 9.25
N TRP A 473 -4.27 3.95 10.35
CA TRP A 473 -5.16 5.09 10.52
C TRP A 473 -4.81 5.85 11.80
N ILE A 474 -4.41 7.10 11.63
CA ILE A 474 -4.13 8.08 12.67
C ILE A 474 -5.25 9.12 12.66
N HIS A 475 -5.82 9.40 13.83
CA HIS A 475 -6.83 10.43 14.01
C HIS A 475 -6.26 11.58 14.85
N LEU A 476 -6.50 12.81 14.37
CA LEU A 476 -6.17 14.04 15.08
C LEU A 476 -7.46 14.76 15.47
N SER A 477 -7.59 15.06 16.75
CA SER A 477 -8.74 15.78 17.30
C SER A 477 -8.29 16.95 18.16
N TYR A 478 -9.22 17.84 18.45
CA TYR A 478 -9.03 18.83 19.49
C TYR A 478 -9.58 18.35 20.82
N LEU A 479 -8.82 18.61 21.86
CA LEU A 479 -9.22 18.35 23.23
C LEU A 479 -9.19 19.69 23.97
N VAL A 480 -10.38 20.19 24.30
CA VAL A 480 -10.55 21.45 25.02
C VAL A 480 -10.58 21.14 26.51
N LEU A 481 -9.52 21.51 27.22
CA LEU A 481 -9.44 21.38 28.67
C LEU A 481 -8.91 22.69 29.27
N SER A 482 -9.52 23.12 30.36
CA SER A 482 -9.12 24.33 31.10
C SER A 482 -8.94 25.57 30.24
N GLY A 483 -9.80 25.73 29.22
CA GLY A 483 -9.76 26.88 28.30
C GLY A 483 -8.68 26.79 27.21
N GLU A 484 -7.89 25.72 27.17
CA GLU A 484 -6.89 25.48 26.12
C GLU A 484 -7.41 24.48 25.08
N ARG A 485 -7.17 24.80 23.80
CA ARG A 485 -7.49 23.92 22.68
C ARG A 485 -6.24 23.14 22.27
N ASN A 486 -6.04 21.99 22.91
CA ASN A 486 -4.89 21.13 22.67
C ASN A 486 -5.16 20.13 21.54
N ARG A 487 -4.12 19.77 20.78
CA ARG A 487 -4.23 18.79 19.69
C ARG A 487 -3.88 17.41 20.22
N ALA A 488 -4.75 16.45 19.98
CA ALA A 488 -4.56 15.06 20.36
C ALA A 488 -4.26 14.21 19.12
N LEU A 489 -3.38 13.21 19.26
CA LEU A 489 -3.09 12.19 18.26
C LEU A 489 -3.41 10.81 18.84
N THR A 490 -4.20 10.05 18.09
CA THR A 490 -4.56 8.66 18.42
C THR A 490 -4.34 7.77 17.20
N ILE A 491 -3.83 6.56 17.41
CA ILE A 491 -3.77 5.53 16.38
C ILE A 491 -5.02 4.68 16.52
N ILE A 492 -5.89 4.72 15.51
CA ILE A 492 -7.15 3.95 15.51
C ILE A 492 -6.87 2.50 15.10
N LYS A 493 -6.01 2.31 14.10
CA LYS A 493 -5.56 0.98 13.68
C LYS A 493 -4.20 1.04 13.01
N SER A 494 -3.47 -0.07 13.07
CA SER A 494 -2.32 -0.36 12.22
C SER A 494 -2.24 -1.86 11.96
N ARG A 495 -2.50 -2.27 10.71
CA ARG A 495 -2.55 -3.69 10.33
C ARG A 495 -1.12 -4.27 10.29
N GLY A 496 -0.93 -5.41 10.94
CA GLY A 496 0.38 -6.10 11.02
C GLY A 496 1.40 -5.45 11.96
N ILE A 497 1.01 -4.41 12.69
CA ILE A 497 1.86 -3.68 13.64
C ILE A 497 1.14 -3.59 15.00
N SER A 498 1.85 -3.95 16.08
CA SER A 498 1.38 -3.62 17.41
C SER A 498 1.48 -2.10 17.61
N HIS A 499 0.36 -1.46 17.94
CA HIS A 499 0.31 -0.01 18.13
C HIS A 499 -0.17 0.37 19.52
N SER A 500 0.19 1.58 19.93
CA SER A 500 -0.24 2.17 21.20
C SER A 500 -1.71 2.57 21.16
N ASN A 501 -2.45 2.19 22.21
CA ASN A 501 -3.84 2.63 22.45
C ASN A 501 -3.92 3.96 23.22
N GLN A 502 -2.77 4.56 23.55
CA GLN A 502 -2.69 5.82 24.30
C GLN A 502 -2.88 7.03 23.38
N VAL A 503 -3.59 8.03 23.88
CA VAL A 503 -3.68 9.37 23.28
C VAL A 503 -2.41 10.15 23.60
N ARG A 504 -1.85 10.87 22.63
CA ARG A 504 -0.69 11.76 22.81
C ARG A 504 -1.03 13.20 22.45
N GLU A 505 -0.42 14.16 23.12
CA GLU A 505 -0.57 15.58 22.79
C GLU A 505 0.41 15.95 21.66
N LEU A 506 -0.08 16.58 20.59
CA LEU A 506 0.73 17.08 19.49
C LEU A 506 1.10 18.54 19.71
N VAL A 507 2.36 18.76 20.12
CA VAL A 507 2.92 20.09 20.39
C VAL A 507 3.69 20.58 19.18
N LEU A 508 3.29 21.74 18.65
CA LEU A 508 3.99 22.41 17.55
C LEU A 508 4.93 23.48 18.13
N SER A 509 6.22 23.35 17.83
CA SER A 509 7.23 24.32 18.26
C SER A 509 8.10 24.76 17.08
N LYS A 510 8.87 25.84 17.25
CA LYS A 510 9.88 26.29 16.27
C LYS A 510 10.95 25.22 16.00
N SER A 511 11.21 24.33 16.97
CA SER A 511 12.20 23.26 16.84
C SER A 511 11.68 22.01 16.10
N GLY A 512 10.37 21.94 15.86
CA GLY A 512 9.73 20.76 15.32
C GLY A 512 8.38 20.46 15.98
N PRO A 513 7.51 19.70 15.29
CA PRO A 513 6.38 19.04 15.93
C PRO A 513 6.88 17.88 16.83
N THR A 514 6.33 17.76 18.03
CA THR A 514 6.67 16.72 19.01
C THR A 514 5.40 16.11 19.63
N LEU A 515 5.49 14.86 20.07
CA LEU A 515 4.40 14.18 20.77
C LEU A 515 4.71 14.09 22.25
N THR A 516 3.80 14.52 23.11
CA THR A 516 3.98 14.50 24.57
C THR A 516 3.03 13.51 25.22
N ASP A 517 3.43 12.99 26.37
CA ASP A 517 2.61 12.07 27.15
C ASP A 517 1.43 12.82 27.75
N VAL A 518 0.31 12.12 27.88
CA VAL A 518 -0.94 12.67 28.42
C VAL A 518 -1.20 11.96 29.74
N TYR A 519 -1.47 12.72 30.80
CA TYR A 519 -1.66 12.13 32.12
C TYR A 519 -3.14 11.86 32.35
N SER A 520 -3.48 10.59 32.58
CA SER A 520 -4.82 10.24 33.05
C SER A 520 -4.89 10.38 34.57
N ALA A 521 -5.75 11.27 35.05
CA ALA A 521 -6.01 11.46 36.48
C ALA A 521 -7.52 11.33 36.72
N GLY A 522 -7.96 10.35 37.52
CA GLY A 522 -9.39 10.20 37.85
C GLY A 522 -10.33 9.93 36.67
N GLY A 523 -9.80 9.47 35.51
CA GLY A 523 -10.58 9.26 34.29
C GLY A 523 -10.50 10.40 33.26
N GLU A 524 -9.91 11.55 33.62
CA GLU A 524 -9.72 12.69 32.73
C GLU A 524 -8.30 12.76 32.16
N VAL A 525 -8.19 13.18 30.90
CA VAL A 525 -6.99 13.15 30.06
C VAL A 525 -6.33 14.53 30.09
N LEU A 526 -5.38 14.78 31.01
CA LEU A 526 -4.80 16.11 31.25
C LEU A 526 -3.76 16.49 30.16
N MET A 527 -3.96 17.64 29.52
CA MET A 527 -3.07 18.23 28.48
C MET A 527 -2.71 19.68 28.82
N GLY A 528 -1.67 20.23 28.17
CA GLY A 528 -1.34 21.65 28.25
C GLY A 528 -0.85 22.11 29.62
N THR A 529 -1.37 23.22 30.15
CA THR A 529 -0.94 23.78 31.46
C THR A 529 -1.22 22.84 32.65
N LEU A 530 -2.35 22.14 32.67
CA LEU A 530 -2.66 21.15 33.70
C LEU A 530 -1.64 20.00 33.74
N ARG A 531 -1.10 19.62 32.57
CA ARG A 531 -0.01 18.64 32.49
C ARG A 531 1.24 19.18 33.19
N TRP A 532 1.62 20.42 32.87
CA TRP A 532 2.81 21.06 33.43
C TRP A 532 2.75 21.15 34.96
N GLU A 533 1.60 21.54 35.52
CA GLU A 533 1.42 21.59 36.98
C GLU A 533 1.64 20.22 37.61
N LYS A 534 1.06 19.16 37.02
CA LYS A 534 1.20 17.80 37.53
C LYS A 534 2.62 17.23 37.36
N GLU A 535 3.27 17.51 36.23
CA GLU A 535 4.68 17.13 36.00
C GLU A 535 5.61 17.83 37.00
N ALA A 536 5.38 19.11 37.27
CA ALA A 536 6.12 19.88 38.27
C ALA A 536 5.91 19.33 39.68
N GLU A 537 4.67 18.98 40.04
CA GLU A 537 4.33 18.39 41.33
C GLU A 537 5.01 17.02 41.52
N GLU A 538 4.96 16.15 40.52
CA GLU A 538 5.64 14.84 40.60
C GLU A 538 7.17 14.97 40.65
N SER A 539 7.75 15.88 39.86
CA SER A 539 9.18 16.15 39.88
C SER A 539 9.62 16.66 41.25
N ALA A 540 8.84 17.58 41.85
CA ALA A 540 9.06 18.05 43.20
C ALA A 540 8.92 16.92 44.23
N ARG A 541 7.92 16.04 44.09
CA ARG A 541 7.74 14.86 44.95
C ARG A 541 8.93 13.90 44.87
N LYS A 542 9.40 13.57 43.66
CA LYS A 542 10.58 12.71 43.45
C LYS A 542 11.85 13.33 44.02
N THR A 543 12.00 14.64 43.87
CA THR A 543 13.15 15.38 44.42
C THR A 543 13.12 15.37 45.95
N ARG A 544 11.94 15.58 46.56
CA ARG A 544 11.75 15.46 48.02
C ARG A 544 12.06 14.05 48.53
N GLN A 545 11.54 13.01 47.88
CA GLN A 545 11.82 11.62 48.25
C GLN A 545 13.31 11.26 48.16
N ARG A 546 14.01 11.73 47.12
CA ARG A 546 15.47 11.56 47.01
C ARG A 546 16.21 12.29 48.13
N ALA A 547 15.82 13.52 48.44
CA ALA A 547 16.43 14.29 49.52
C ALA A 547 16.22 13.64 50.90
N GLU A 548 15.01 13.14 51.18
CA GLU A 548 14.70 12.38 52.40
C GLU A 548 15.52 11.09 52.49
N PHE A 549 15.63 10.34 51.40
CA PHE A 549 16.46 9.14 51.34
C PHE A 549 17.94 9.45 51.61
N ASP A 550 18.48 10.50 50.99
CA ASP A 550 19.87 10.93 51.20
C ASP A 550 20.12 11.44 52.62
N GLN A 551 19.15 12.12 53.23
CA GLN A 551 19.22 12.50 54.65
C GLN A 551 19.25 11.26 55.54
N LYS A 552 18.34 10.31 55.34
CA LYS A 552 18.27 9.08 56.14
C LYS A 552 19.51 8.21 55.97
N ARG A 553 20.10 8.17 54.77
CA ARG A 553 21.37 7.50 54.50
C ARG A 553 22.52 8.13 55.31
N ARG A 554 22.59 9.46 55.39
CA ARG A 554 23.60 10.16 56.21
C ARG A 554 23.41 9.90 57.70
N GLU A 555 22.17 9.94 58.20
CA GLU A 555 21.86 9.61 59.60
C GLU A 555 22.31 8.19 59.96
N LEU A 556 22.04 7.21 59.10
CA LEU A 556 22.49 5.83 59.29
C LEU A 556 24.02 5.71 59.26
N GLN A 557 24.71 6.42 58.37
CA GLN A 557 26.18 6.45 58.34
C GLN A 557 26.78 7.05 59.62
N PHE A 558 26.17 8.11 60.17
CA PHE A 558 26.60 8.66 61.46
C PHE A 558 26.34 7.70 62.61
N ALA A 559 25.20 7.00 62.61
CA ALA A 559 24.88 5.98 63.62
C ALA A 559 25.85 4.78 63.54
N GLU A 560 26.20 4.34 62.34
CA GLU A 560 27.20 3.30 62.10
C GLU A 560 28.58 3.72 62.61
N ALA A 561 29.04 4.93 62.27
CA ALA A 561 30.31 5.47 62.74
C ALA A 561 30.37 5.58 64.27
N ARG A 562 29.26 6.02 64.90
CA ARG A 562 29.14 6.10 66.37
C ARG A 562 29.21 4.72 67.01
N THR A 563 28.50 3.74 66.45
CA THR A 563 28.49 2.36 66.95
C THR A 563 29.86 1.71 66.80
N SER A 564 30.54 1.93 65.67
CA SER A 564 31.90 1.45 65.41
C SER A 564 32.91 2.03 66.41
N ALA A 565 32.80 3.32 66.74
CA ALA A 565 33.63 3.95 67.76
C ALA A 565 33.39 3.33 69.16
N GLN A 566 32.15 3.02 69.52
CA GLN A 566 31.83 2.34 70.79
C GLN A 566 32.39 0.92 70.83
N ILE A 567 32.29 0.14 69.75
CA ILE A 567 32.89 -1.20 69.66
C ILE A 567 34.39 -1.12 69.88
N LYS A 568 35.07 -0.15 69.23
CA LYS A 568 36.51 0.02 69.37
C LYS A 568 36.91 0.38 70.79
N ALA A 569 36.16 1.26 71.46
CA ALA A 569 36.39 1.59 72.87
C ALA A 569 36.22 0.36 73.78
N LEU A 570 35.14 -0.40 73.60
CA LEU A 570 34.90 -1.65 74.36
C LEU A 570 35.98 -2.71 74.11
N GLN A 571 36.53 -2.80 72.90
CA GLN A 571 37.64 -3.69 72.59
C GLN A 571 38.94 -3.27 73.29
N MET A 572 39.20 -1.97 73.39
CA MET A 572 40.35 -1.45 74.14
C MET A 572 40.22 -1.73 75.65
N ASP A 573 39.03 -1.57 76.21
CA ASP A 573 38.75 -1.92 77.61
C ASP A 573 38.93 -3.43 77.87
N LEU A 574 38.44 -4.27 76.95
CA LEU A 574 38.62 -5.71 77.04
C LEU A 574 40.11 -6.11 76.97
N GLN A 575 40.91 -5.46 76.11
CA GLN A 575 42.35 -5.69 76.06
C GLN A 575 43.05 -5.29 77.36
N ARG A 576 42.65 -4.16 77.95
CA ARG A 576 43.16 -3.72 79.25
C ARG A 576 42.88 -4.75 80.34
N GLN A 577 41.64 -5.24 80.44
CA GLN A 577 41.26 -6.26 81.42
C GLN A 577 42.04 -7.58 81.23
N ARG A 578 42.29 -7.98 79.98
CA ARG A 578 43.11 -9.17 79.67
C ARG A 578 44.57 -9.00 80.09
N ALA A 579 45.16 -7.82 79.86
CA ALA A 579 46.53 -7.52 80.29
C ALA A 579 46.65 -7.53 81.82
N GLU A 580 45.65 -6.99 82.52
CA GLU A 580 45.58 -7.01 83.98
C GLU A 580 45.46 -8.44 84.52
N LEU A 581 44.60 -9.28 83.92
CA LEU A 581 44.51 -10.70 84.23
C LEU A 581 45.83 -11.47 84.01
N ALA A 582 46.58 -11.14 82.95
CA ALA A 582 47.88 -11.75 82.69
C ALA A 582 48.91 -11.39 83.78
N LEU A 583 48.93 -10.13 84.24
CA LEU A 583 49.80 -9.71 85.35
C LEU A 583 49.47 -10.46 86.66
N TYR A 584 48.18 -10.64 86.96
CA TYR A 584 47.77 -11.44 88.13
C TYR A 584 48.12 -12.93 88.01
N ALA A 585 48.12 -13.48 86.80
CA ALA A 585 48.55 -14.86 86.55
C ALA A 585 50.06 -15.02 86.77
N ASP A 586 50.86 -14.10 86.24
CA ASP A 586 52.32 -14.06 86.40
C ASP A 586 52.73 -13.90 87.88
N GLU A 587 52.05 -13.01 88.64
CA GLU A 587 52.32 -12.87 90.08
C GLU A 587 52.00 -14.15 90.88
N ASN A 588 50.93 -14.86 90.52
CA ASN A 588 50.59 -16.12 91.16
C ASN A 588 51.57 -17.24 90.79
N GLU A 589 52.06 -17.28 89.55
CA GLU A 589 53.12 -18.21 89.14
C GLU A 589 54.43 -17.93 89.87
N ALA A 590 54.84 -16.66 89.98
CA ALA A 590 56.03 -16.26 90.74
C ALA A 590 55.92 -16.63 92.24
N ARG A 591 54.74 -16.47 92.85
CA ARG A 591 54.47 -16.90 94.23
C ARG A 591 54.51 -18.43 94.39
N LYS A 592 53.99 -19.19 93.43
CA LYS A 592 54.07 -20.67 93.45
C LYS A 592 55.50 -21.15 93.28
N MET A 593 56.28 -20.52 92.40
CA MET A 593 57.69 -20.84 92.20
C MET A 593 58.52 -20.58 93.46
N SER A 594 58.35 -19.42 94.12
CA SER A 594 59.07 -19.14 95.36
C SER A 594 58.66 -20.05 96.52
N SER A 595 57.39 -20.46 96.59
CA SER A 595 56.92 -21.45 97.54
C SER A 595 57.53 -22.84 97.29
N SER A 596 57.62 -23.27 96.02
CA SER A 596 58.25 -24.52 95.61
C SER A 596 59.76 -24.54 95.88
N GLU A 597 60.46 -23.43 95.60
CA GLU A 597 61.88 -23.26 95.93
C GLU A 597 62.11 -23.32 97.44
N ARG A 598 61.25 -22.67 98.24
CA ARG A 598 61.32 -22.71 99.71
C ARG A 598 61.05 -24.11 100.26
N GLU A 599 60.14 -24.88 99.65
CA GLU A 599 59.86 -26.27 100.01
C GLU A 599 61.02 -27.21 99.64
N ASN A 600 61.66 -26.99 98.49
CA ASN A 600 62.84 -27.75 98.06
C ASN A 600 64.10 -27.42 98.89
N GLU A 601 64.29 -26.16 99.28
CA GLU A 601 65.33 -25.72 100.22
C GLU A 601 65.13 -26.37 101.61
N LEU A 602 63.89 -26.44 102.10
CA LEU A 602 63.53 -27.12 103.36
C LEU A 602 63.74 -28.65 103.28
N ARG A 603 63.47 -29.29 102.13
CA ARG A 603 63.76 -30.72 101.92
C ARG A 603 65.26 -31.01 101.89
N ARG A 604 66.08 -30.15 101.29
CA ARG A 604 67.55 -30.27 101.28
C ARG A 604 68.15 -30.12 102.68
N ARG A 605 67.66 -29.20 103.51
CA ARG A 605 68.15 -29.01 104.88
C ARG A 605 67.72 -30.14 105.85
N ARG A 606 66.68 -30.90 105.53
CA ARG A 606 66.22 -32.05 106.32
C ARG A 606 66.87 -33.39 105.96
N SER A 607 67.68 -33.44 104.90
CA SER A 607 68.34 -34.67 104.42
C SER A 607 69.85 -34.74 104.73
N ALA A 608 70.41 -33.75 105.43
CA ALA A 608 71.82 -33.72 105.85
C ALA A 608 72.07 -34.33 107.25
N ASP A 609 71.04 -34.53 108.08
CA ASP A 609 71.17 -35.10 109.43
C ASP A 609 70.25 -36.31 109.60
N SER A 610 70.65 -37.46 109.03
CA SER A 610 70.25 -38.80 109.51
C SER A 610 70.88 -39.93 108.67
N ALA A 611 72.19 -40.11 108.84
CA ALA A 611 72.79 -41.43 108.81
C ALA A 611 73.08 -41.84 110.26
N GLY A 612 72.16 -42.57 110.89
CA GLY A 612 72.35 -43.05 112.27
C GLY A 612 71.14 -43.61 113.01
N VAL A 613 70.65 -44.77 112.56
CA VAL A 613 70.08 -45.87 113.40
C VAL A 613 68.55 -45.92 113.71
N SER A 614 67.93 -46.99 113.17
CA SER A 614 66.84 -47.86 113.72
C SER A 614 65.40 -47.33 113.81
N SER A 615 64.31 -48.06 113.50
CA SER A 615 64.05 -49.37 112.89
C SER A 615 62.51 -49.56 112.75
N ARG A 616 62.06 -50.51 111.90
CA ARG A 616 60.73 -51.22 111.90
C ARG A 616 59.48 -50.37 111.55
N ASN A 617 58.42 -50.85 110.88
CA ASN A 617 58.03 -52.07 110.15
C ASN A 617 56.62 -51.79 109.57
N SER A 618 56.18 -52.52 108.53
CA SER A 618 54.80 -52.60 107.94
C SER A 618 54.25 -51.33 107.26
N GLY A 619 53.48 -51.35 106.16
CA GLY A 619 52.82 -52.38 105.38
C GLY A 619 51.63 -51.75 104.64
N ASN A 620 51.35 -52.17 103.41
CA ASN A 620 50.19 -51.83 102.54
C ASN A 620 50.10 -50.39 102.01
N GLY A 621 49.80 -50.11 100.74
CA GLY A 621 49.33 -50.94 99.62
C GLY A 621 48.15 -50.26 98.90
N ALA A 622 48.25 -50.16 97.57
CA ALA A 622 47.17 -49.93 96.58
C ALA A 622 46.46 -48.55 96.60
N ALA A 623 45.94 -47.97 95.52
CA ALA A 623 45.88 -48.16 94.05
C ALA A 623 45.24 -46.84 93.53
N LYS A 624 45.52 -46.31 92.34
CA LYS A 624 45.12 -46.76 91.01
C LYS A 624 45.71 -45.79 89.99
#